data_AF-A0A9E7I2L2-F1
#
_entry.id   AF-A0A9E7I2L2-F1
#
_cell.length_a   1.000
_cell.length_b   1.000
_cell.length_c   1.000
_cell.angle_alpha   90.00
_cell.angle_beta   90.00
_cell.angle_gamma   90.00
#
_symmetry.space_group_name_H-M   'P 1'
#
loop_
_entity.id
_entity.type
_entity.pdbx_description
1 polymer ?
#
loop_
_entity_poly.entity_id
_entity_poly.type
_entity_poly.pdbx_seq_one_letter_code
_entity_poly.pdbx_strand_id
1 'polypeptide(L)' 'MTFASVRGAGHEVPLFQPRRAFQLFQSFLAGKPLPKT' A
#
# COMPACT_ATOMS: atom_id res chain seq x y z
N MET A 1 13.82 -1.85 6.86
CA MET A 1 12.99 -0.64 6.64
C MET A 1 12.51 -0.66 5.19
N THR A 2 11.20 -0.49 4.96
CA THR A 2 10.59 -0.48 3.61
C THR A 2 9.80 0.80 3.42
N PHE A 3 10.09 1.56 2.37
CA PHE A 3 9.33 2.74 1.95
C PHE A 3 8.50 2.40 0.71
N ALA A 4 7.23 2.83 0.68
CA ALA A 4 6.33 2.61 -0.43
C ALA A 4 5.51 3.86 -0.71
N SER A 5 5.24 4.13 -1.99
CA SER A 5 4.34 5.18 -2.44
C SER A 5 3.13 4.57 -3.13
N VAL A 6 1.98 5.24 -3.03
CA VAL A 6 0.74 4.81 -3.69
C VAL A 6 0.34 5.87 -4.70
N ARG A 7 0.51 5.58 -5.99
CA ARG A 7 0.15 6.51 -7.07
C ARG A 7 -1.33 6.91 -6.97
N GLY A 8 -1.59 8.21 -7.01
CA GLY A 8 -2.96 8.76 -6.96
C GLY A 8 -3.59 8.78 -5.58
N ALA A 9 -2.83 8.49 -4.51
CA ALA A 9 -3.29 8.69 -3.14
C ALA A 9 -2.96 10.11 -2.64
N GLY A 10 -3.85 10.67 -1.82
CA GLY A 10 -3.60 11.90 -1.05
C GLY A 10 -3.06 11.61 0.36
N HIS A 11 -3.31 12.52 1.31
CA HIS A 11 -2.91 12.36 2.71
C HIS A 11 -3.51 11.09 3.34
N GLU A 12 -4.80 10.84 3.09
CA GLU A 12 -5.52 9.66 3.59
C GLU A 12 -5.54 8.52 2.55
N VAL A 13 -4.44 7.77 2.44
CA VAL A 13 -4.28 6.73 1.41
C VAL A 13 -5.47 5.74 1.32
N PRO A 14 -6.04 5.20 2.43
CA PRO A 14 -7.18 4.28 2.36
C PRO A 14 -8.46 4.91 1.80
N LEU A 15 -8.63 6.22 1.94
CA LEU A 15 -9.78 6.95 1.38
C LEU A 15 -9.68 7.06 -0.14
N PHE A 16 -8.51 7.45 -0.66
CA PHE A 16 -8.31 7.73 -2.09
C PHE A 16 -7.98 6.49 -2.92
N GLN A 17 -7.34 5.48 -2.33
CA GLN A 17 -6.87 4.27 -3.03
C GLN A 17 -7.14 3.00 -2.18
N PRO A 18 -8.41 2.67 -1.88
CA PRO A 18 -8.77 1.64 -0.90
C PRO A 18 -8.19 0.26 -1.23
N ARG A 19 -8.25 -0.16 -2.50
CA ARG A 19 -7.73 -1.47 -2.94
C ARG A 19 -6.22 -1.58 -2.75
N ARG A 20 -5.46 -0.54 -3.12
CA ARG A 20 -4.00 -0.51 -2.99
C ARG A 20 -3.58 -0.43 -1.53
N ALA A 21 -4.29 0.37 -0.72
CA ALA A 21 -4.04 0.48 0.72
C ALA A 21 -4.23 -0.87 1.41
N PHE A 22 -5.31 -1.60 1.10
CA PHE A 22 -5.57 -2.90 1.68
C PHE A 22 -4.53 -3.96 1.28
N GLN A 23 -4.11 -3.99 0.02
CA GLN A 23 -3.05 -4.90 -0.44
C GLN A 23 -1.70 -4.58 0.22
N LEU A 24 -1.38 -3.30 0.37
CA LEU A 24 -0.17 -2.85 1.07
C LEU A 24 -0.20 -3.31 2.53
N PHE A 25 -1.32 -3.08 3.23
CA PHE A 25 -1.49 -3.46 4.62
C PHE A 25 -1.34 -4.98 4.83
N GLN A 26 -1.96 -5.80 3.98
CA GLN A 26 -1.81 -7.26 4.05
C GLN A 26 -0.35 -7.71 3.81
N SER A 27 0.34 -7.11 2.84
CA SER A 27 1.74 -7.43 2.54
C SER A 27 2.66 -7.07 3.71
N PHE A 28 2.41 -5.92 4.34
CA PHE A 28 3.12 -5.47 5.55
C PHE A 28 2.96 -6.48 6.69
N LEU A 29 1.73 -6.86 7.05
CA LEU A 29 1.47 -7.84 8.12
C LEU A 29 2.08 -9.21 7.83
N ALA A 30 2.08 -9.64 6.56
CA ALA A 30 2.66 -10.91 6.15
C ALA A 30 4.20 -10.87 6.00
N GLY A 31 4.85 -9.71 6.16
CA GLY A 31 6.29 -9.54 5.92
C GLY A 31 6.71 -9.83 4.48
N LYS A 32 5.78 -9.70 3.52
CA LYS A 32 6.02 -10.00 2.09
C LYS A 32 6.30 -8.72 1.30
N PRO A 33 7.17 -8.77 0.28
CA PRO A 33 7.37 -7.63 -0.61
C PRO A 33 6.07 -7.29 -1.35
N LEU A 34 5.87 -6.01 -1.66
CA LEU A 34 4.75 -5.57 -2.49
C LEU A 34 4.86 -6.19 -3.89
N PRO A 35 3.73 -6.51 -4.55
CA PRO A 35 3.74 -6.97 -5.93
C PRO A 35 4.43 -5.93 -6.82
N LYS A 36 5.39 -6.38 -7.63
CA LYS A 36 5.98 -5.55 -8.67
C LYS A 36 4.94 -5.43 -9.80
N THR A 37 4.52 -4.21 -10.10
CA THR A 37 3.73 -3.90 -11.30
C THR A 37 4.49 -4.29 -12.55
#